data_AF-A0A6L7WRQ8-F1
#
_entry.id   AF-A0A6L7WRQ8-F1
#
_cell.length_a   1.000
_cell.length_b   1.000
_cell.length_c   1.000
_cell.angle_alpha   90.00
_cell.angle_beta   90.00
_cell.angle_gamma   90.00
#
_symmetry.space_group_name_H-M   'P 1'
#
loop_
_entity.id
_entity.type
_entity.pdbx_description
1 polymer ?
#
loop_
_entity_poly.entity_id
_entity_poly.type
_entity_poly.pdbx_seq_one_letter_code
_entity_poly.pdbx_strand_id
1 'polypeptide(L)'
;MHRPAHIDGQRASTLRFGDPRVQALLAALLRFDLLPAGFRNRELREAVAPLRGMSLDDYNAGQMTYDLRRLRLRGLIERIPHTQRYRLTAEGLCIALAYHRTQARVLGPVLSATLDGESTTRLQAAVAAYDREVGHLWEGHALAA
;
A
#
# COMPACT_ATOMS: atom_id res chain seq x y z
N MET A 1 -12.09 -4.53 -11.95
CA MET A 1 -11.19 -4.28 -13.12
C MET A 1 -10.08 -3.32 -12.72
N HIS A 2 -8.82 -3.73 -12.78
CA HIS A 2 -7.69 -2.89 -12.36
C HIS A 2 -7.44 -1.76 -13.38
N ARG A 3 -8.07 -0.60 -13.20
CA ARG A 3 -7.89 0.53 -14.15
C ARG A 3 -6.44 1.05 -14.02
N PRO A 4 -5.67 1.13 -15.13
CA PRO A 4 -4.42 1.87 -15.13
C PRO A 4 -4.75 3.34 -14.87
N ALA A 5 -4.28 3.89 -13.76
CA ALA A 5 -4.37 5.32 -13.53
C ALA A 5 -3.44 5.99 -14.56
N HIS A 6 -4.04 6.66 -15.55
CA HIS A 6 -3.37 7.62 -16.40
C HIS A 6 -3.49 8.97 -15.72
N ILE A 7 -2.40 9.43 -15.11
CA ILE A 7 -2.26 10.78 -14.59
C ILE A 7 -0.89 11.26 -15.11
N ASP A 8 -0.88 12.37 -15.85
CA ASP A 8 0.27 12.90 -16.61
C ASP A 8 0.83 11.98 -17.72
N GLY A 9 -0.03 11.36 -18.52
CA GLY A 9 0.37 10.71 -19.78
C GLY A 9 1.27 9.47 -19.66
N GLN A 10 1.57 8.98 -18.44
CA GLN A 10 2.36 7.77 -18.23
C GLN A 10 1.67 6.79 -17.27
N ARG A 11 1.65 5.50 -17.65
CA ARG A 11 1.05 4.41 -16.86
C ARG A 11 1.88 4.13 -15.62
N ALA A 12 1.35 4.42 -14.44
CA ALA A 12 1.91 3.90 -13.18
C ALA A 12 1.44 2.47 -12.96
N SER A 13 2.38 1.53 -12.79
CA SER A 13 2.05 0.14 -12.42
C SER A 13 1.15 0.12 -11.18
N THR A 14 0.10 -0.67 -11.25
CA THR A 14 -0.80 -0.99 -10.15
C THR A 14 -0.04 -1.44 -8.91
N LEU A 15 -0.37 -0.91 -7.72
CA LEU A 15 0.09 -1.45 -6.44
C LEU A 15 -0.56 -2.83 -6.22
N ARG A 16 0.16 -3.90 -6.54
CA ARG A 16 -0.34 -5.27 -6.44
C ARG A 16 -0.36 -5.69 -4.98
N PHE A 17 -1.50 -6.20 -4.51
CA PHE A 17 -1.60 -6.83 -3.21
C PHE A 17 -0.67 -8.06 -3.16
N GLY A 18 0.09 -8.21 -2.07
CA GLY A 18 1.06 -9.30 -1.91
C GLY A 18 2.43 -9.07 -2.59
N ASP A 19 2.64 -7.95 -3.29
CA ASP A 19 3.97 -7.57 -3.79
C ASP A 19 4.87 -7.14 -2.62
N PRO A 20 6.01 -7.83 -2.36
CA PRO A 20 6.91 -7.48 -1.26
C PRO A 20 7.41 -6.03 -1.29
N ARG A 21 7.56 -5.45 -2.49
CA ARG A 21 7.95 -4.04 -2.65
C ARG A 21 6.85 -3.10 -2.17
N VAL A 22 5.60 -3.38 -2.53
CA VAL A 22 4.44 -2.57 -2.10
C VAL A 22 4.24 -2.69 -0.59
N GLN A 23 4.35 -3.90 -0.05
CA GLN A 23 4.30 -4.14 1.39
C GLN A 23 5.35 -3.33 2.15
N ALA A 24 6.61 -3.39 1.71
CA ALA A 24 7.70 -2.63 2.34
C ALA A 24 7.47 -1.11 2.24
N LEU A 25 6.96 -0.62 1.11
CA LEU A 25 6.63 0.81 0.96
C LEU A 25 5.53 1.22 1.92
N LEU A 26 4.39 0.51 1.96
CA LEU A 26 3.27 0.86 2.83
C LEU A 26 3.65 0.76 4.32
N ALA A 27 4.41 -0.26 4.70
CA ALA A 27 4.93 -0.39 6.07
C ALA A 27 5.89 0.75 6.43
N ALA A 28 6.80 1.12 5.53
CA ALA A 28 7.70 2.24 5.77
C ALA A 28 6.95 3.57 5.88
N LEU A 29 5.94 3.81 5.04
CA LEU A 29 5.14 5.03 5.04
C LEU A 29 4.45 5.30 6.39
N LEU A 30 3.96 4.26 7.06
CA LEU A 30 3.35 4.39 8.39
C LEU A 30 4.32 4.95 9.44
N ARG A 31 5.64 4.74 9.28
CA ARG A 31 6.66 5.34 10.17
C ARG A 31 6.73 6.86 10.05
N PHE A 32 6.38 7.40 8.88
CA PHE A 32 6.49 8.83 8.58
C PHE A 32 5.21 9.63 8.84
N ASP A 33 4.11 8.97 9.23
CA ASP A 33 2.85 9.64 9.59
C ASP A 33 3.03 10.60 10.78
N LEU A 34 3.90 10.23 11.73
CA LEU A 34 4.21 11.05 12.91
C LEU A 34 5.18 12.20 12.64
N LEU A 35 5.62 12.39 11.39
CA LEU A 35 6.55 13.46 11.01
C LEU A 35 5.78 14.60 10.34
N PRO A 36 5.42 15.68 11.07
CA PRO A 36 4.61 16.77 10.52
C PRO A 36 5.31 17.51 9.36
N ALA A 37 6.64 17.47 9.30
CA ALA A 37 7.40 18.03 8.19
C ALA A 37 7.46 17.11 6.96
N GLY A 38 6.92 15.89 7.02
CA GLY A 38 7.05 14.87 5.99
C GLY A 38 8.45 14.25 5.92
N PHE A 39 8.76 13.62 4.78
CA PHE A 39 9.97 12.84 4.55
C PHE A 39 10.58 13.09 3.17
N ARG A 40 11.88 12.83 3.05
CA ARG A 40 12.66 12.92 1.80
C ARG A 40 12.85 11.55 1.17
N ASN A 41 13.27 11.54 -0.09
CA ASN A 41 13.62 10.30 -0.81
C ASN A 41 14.59 9.43 -0.01
N ARG A 42 15.71 10.02 0.46
CA ARG A 42 16.73 9.31 1.24
C ARG A 42 16.15 8.65 2.49
N GLU A 43 15.32 9.39 3.24
CA GLU A 43 14.74 8.92 4.50
C GLU A 43 13.79 7.74 4.28
N LEU A 44 12.91 7.82 3.27
CA LEU A 44 12.03 6.70 2.93
C LEU A 44 12.83 5.51 2.37
N ARG A 45 13.85 5.76 1.55
CA ARG A 45 14.72 4.69 1.01
C ARG A 45 15.43 3.90 2.10
N GLU A 46 15.99 4.61 3.08
CA GLU A 46 16.64 4.02 4.26
C GLU A 46 15.68 3.20 5.11
N ALA A 47 14.39 3.57 5.15
CA ALA A 47 13.36 2.77 5.83
C ALA A 47 12.90 1.55 5.01
N VAL A 48 12.83 1.65 3.68
CA VAL A 48 12.31 0.59 2.79
C VAL A 48 13.34 -0.50 2.54
N ALA A 49 14.61 -0.17 2.34
CA ALA A 49 15.67 -1.13 2.04
C ALA A 49 15.73 -2.33 3.01
N PRO A 50 15.76 -2.14 4.35
CA PRO A 50 15.81 -3.25 5.29
C PRO A 50 14.52 -4.10 5.27
N LEU A 51 13.35 -3.47 5.07
CA LEU A 51 12.07 -4.19 4.94
C LEU A 51 12.01 -5.09 3.70
N ARG A 52 12.86 -4.81 2.70
CA ARG A 52 13.01 -5.63 1.50
C ARG A 52 14.16 -6.63 1.59
N GLY A 53 14.92 -6.64 2.69
CA GLY A 53 16.15 -7.41 2.81
C GLY A 53 17.23 -7.00 1.81
N MET A 54 17.25 -5.73 1.41
CA MET A 54 18.15 -5.19 0.38
C MET A 54 19.15 -4.20 0.99
N SER A 55 20.36 -4.16 0.41
CA SER A 55 21.32 -3.10 0.70
C SER A 55 20.88 -1.78 0.04
N LEU A 56 21.49 -0.66 0.47
CA LEU A 56 21.25 0.64 -0.16
C LEU A 56 21.91 0.78 -1.54
N ASP A 57 22.83 -0.13 -1.89
CA ASP A 57 23.44 -0.20 -3.22
C ASP A 57 22.50 -0.90 -4.20
N ASP A 58 21.83 -1.97 -3.74
CA ASP A 58 20.83 -2.72 -4.52
C ASP A 58 19.50 -1.96 -4.65
N TYR A 59 19.12 -1.20 -3.61
CA TYR A 59 17.94 -0.32 -3.61
C TYR A 59 18.34 1.16 -3.71
N ASN A 60 18.62 1.59 -4.94
CA ASN A 60 19.22 2.90 -5.20
C ASN A 60 18.18 4.06 -5.22
N ALA A 61 18.70 5.29 -5.22
CA ALA A 61 17.89 6.51 -5.20
C ALA A 61 16.97 6.67 -6.44
N GLY A 62 17.38 6.13 -7.60
CA GLY A 62 16.57 6.13 -8.82
C GLY A 62 15.34 5.23 -8.68
N GLN A 63 15.49 4.03 -8.10
CA GLN A 63 14.38 3.15 -7.79
C GLN A 63 13.43 3.75 -6.76
N MET A 64 13.94 4.42 -5.72
CA MET A 64 13.10 5.16 -4.78
C MET A 64 12.37 6.33 -5.47
N THR A 65 13.02 7.03 -6.40
CA THR A 65 12.37 8.11 -7.16
C THR A 65 11.21 7.59 -7.99
N TYR A 66 11.39 6.42 -8.61
CA TYR A 66 10.32 5.72 -9.31
C TYR A 66 9.17 5.34 -8.36
N ASP A 67 9.48 4.80 -7.17
CA ASP A 67 8.47 4.44 -6.19
C ASP A 67 7.71 5.66 -5.66
N LEU A 68 8.38 6.77 -5.33
CA LEU A 68 7.74 8.02 -4.93
C LEU A 68 6.79 8.53 -6.00
N ARG A 69 7.23 8.52 -7.26
CA ARG A 69 6.39 8.90 -8.40
C ARG A 69 5.15 8.02 -8.46
N ARG A 70 5.31 6.70 -8.34
CA ARG A 70 4.20 5.74 -8.35
C ARG A 70 3.23 5.97 -7.20
N LEU A 71 3.73 6.19 -5.98
CA LEU A 71 2.92 6.49 -4.79
C LEU A 71 2.10 7.77 -4.97
N ARG A 72 2.71 8.83 -5.54
CA ARG A 72 2.04 10.09 -5.87
C ARG A 72 0.95 9.94 -6.92
N LEU A 73 1.24 9.23 -8.00
CA LEU A 73 0.25 8.96 -9.06
C LEU A 73 -0.92 8.10 -8.56
N ARG A 74 -0.79 7.45 -7.40
CA ARG A 74 -1.87 6.72 -6.74
C ARG A 74 -2.51 7.49 -5.58
N GLY A 75 -2.11 8.74 -5.37
CA GLY A 75 -2.66 9.60 -4.33
C GLY A 75 -2.32 9.18 -2.91
N LEU A 76 -1.35 8.28 -2.69
CA LEU A 76 -0.98 7.82 -1.35
C LEU A 76 -0.09 8.82 -0.60
N ILE A 77 0.67 9.58 -1.37
CA ILE A 77 1.55 10.62 -0.85
C ILE A 77 1.43 11.83 -1.76
N GLU A 78 1.75 12.98 -1.22
CA GLU A 78 1.85 14.22 -1.99
C GLU A 78 3.16 14.94 -1.69
N ARG A 79 3.62 15.75 -2.64
CA ARG A 79 4.83 16.56 -2.49
C ARG A 79 4.45 17.86 -1.81
N ILE A 80 5.18 18.24 -0.77
CA ILE A 80 5.00 19.52 -0.09
C ILE A 80 5.52 20.64 -1.02
N PRO A 81 4.72 21.68 -1.33
CA PRO A 81 5.11 22.77 -2.21
C PRO A 81 6.46 23.38 -1.83
N HIS A 82 7.25 23.77 -2.84
CA HIS A 82 8.55 24.42 -2.67
C HIS A 82 9.62 23.61 -1.91
N THR A 83 9.41 22.31 -1.68
CA THR A 83 10.39 21.46 -0.98
C THR A 83 10.66 20.15 -1.73
N GLN A 84 11.65 19.39 -1.27
CA GLN A 84 11.89 18.00 -1.68
C GLN A 84 11.26 16.98 -0.71
N ARG A 85 10.27 17.42 0.06
CA ARG A 85 9.59 16.62 1.08
C ARG A 85 8.25 16.12 0.56
N TYR A 86 7.86 14.95 1.05
CA TYR A 86 6.61 14.28 0.77
C TYR A 86 5.88 14.02 2.09
N ARG A 87 4.56 13.98 2.05
CA ARG A 87 3.73 13.59 3.19
C ARG A 87 2.69 12.58 2.77
N LEU A 88 2.23 11.78 3.73
CA LEU A 88 1.07 10.91 3.54
C LEU A 88 -0.18 11.74 3.33
N THR A 89 -1.05 11.29 2.44
CA THR A 89 -2.43 11.79 2.34
C THR A 89 -3.29 11.04 3.36
N ALA A 90 -4.48 11.56 3.65
CA ALA A 90 -5.44 10.87 4.53
C ALA A 90 -5.85 9.52 3.93
N GLU A 91 -6.10 9.48 2.63
CA GLU A 91 -6.40 8.26 1.89
C GLU A 91 -5.22 7.29 1.90
N GLY A 92 -4.00 7.79 1.72
CA GLY A 92 -2.77 7.02 1.78
C GLY A 92 -2.55 6.35 3.13
N LEU A 93 -2.83 7.07 4.22
CA LEU A 93 -2.79 6.54 5.58
C LEU A 93 -3.82 5.42 5.78
N CYS A 94 -5.07 5.66 5.39
CA CYS A 94 -6.14 4.66 5.46
C CYS A 94 -5.76 3.38 4.68
N ILE A 95 -5.25 3.52 3.47
CA ILE A 95 -4.82 2.38 2.62
C ILE A 95 -3.65 1.64 3.27
N ALA A 96 -2.63 2.34 3.75
CA ALA A 96 -1.47 1.71 4.39
C ALA A 96 -1.87 0.94 5.66
N LEU A 97 -2.73 1.53 6.50
CA LEU A 97 -3.26 0.87 7.71
C LEU A 97 -4.14 -0.34 7.36
N ALA A 98 -5.04 -0.20 6.40
CA ALA A 98 -5.89 -1.30 5.96
C ALA A 98 -5.04 -2.46 5.42
N TYR A 99 -4.07 -2.17 4.56
CA TYR A 99 -3.14 -3.15 4.04
C TYR A 99 -2.41 -3.90 5.15
N HIS A 100 -1.81 -3.18 6.10
CA HIS A 100 -1.03 -3.78 7.17
C HIS A 100 -1.90 -4.60 8.14
N ARG A 101 -3.09 -4.10 8.50
CA ARG A 101 -4.04 -4.83 9.33
C ARG A 101 -4.52 -6.11 8.65
N THR A 102 -4.82 -6.06 7.35
CA THR A 102 -5.20 -7.25 6.58
C THR A 102 -4.08 -8.28 6.59
N GLN A 103 -2.83 -7.87 6.36
CA GLN A 103 -1.70 -8.80 6.43
C GLN A 103 -1.53 -9.43 7.81
N ALA A 104 -1.53 -8.62 8.88
CA ALA A 104 -1.24 -9.09 10.23
C ALA A 104 -2.40 -9.88 10.87
N ARG A 105 -3.64 -9.46 10.63
CA ARG A 105 -4.82 -9.96 11.37
C ARG A 105 -5.72 -10.87 10.56
N VAL A 106 -5.62 -10.85 9.24
CA VAL A 106 -6.43 -11.72 8.37
C VAL A 106 -5.55 -12.81 7.80
N LEU A 107 -4.51 -12.46 7.03
CA LEU A 107 -3.73 -13.47 6.30
C LEU A 107 -3.00 -14.45 7.24
N GLY A 108 -2.32 -13.96 8.28
CA GLY A 108 -1.61 -14.84 9.23
C GLY A 108 -2.54 -15.86 9.91
N PRO A 109 -3.61 -15.41 10.60
CA PRO A 109 -4.55 -16.32 11.27
C PRO A 109 -5.31 -17.24 10.31
N VAL A 110 -5.75 -16.75 9.13
CA VAL A 110 -6.44 -17.57 8.12
C VAL A 110 -5.53 -18.70 7.64
N LEU A 111 -4.27 -18.38 7.32
CA LEU A 111 -3.30 -19.37 6.84
C LEU A 111 -3.03 -20.42 7.92
N SER A 112 -2.81 -20.01 9.18
CA SER A 112 -2.63 -20.96 10.29
C SER A 112 -3.85 -21.87 10.42
N ALA A 113 -5.05 -21.31 10.59
CA ALA A 113 -6.27 -22.10 10.78
C ALA A 113 -6.57 -23.05 9.60
N THR A 114 -6.26 -22.64 8.37
CA THR A 114 -6.43 -23.50 7.18
C THR A 114 -5.41 -24.64 7.14
N LEU A 115 -4.14 -24.36 7.47
CA LEU A 115 -3.09 -25.37 7.53
C LEU A 115 -3.28 -26.35 8.70
N ASP A 116 -3.84 -25.87 9.81
CA ASP A 116 -4.12 -26.64 11.03
C ASP A 116 -5.46 -27.42 10.93
N GLY A 117 -6.20 -27.27 9.84
CA GLY A 117 -7.45 -28.02 9.57
C GLY A 117 -8.63 -27.61 10.45
N GLU A 118 -8.59 -26.43 11.07
CA GLU A 118 -9.64 -25.96 11.96
C GLU A 118 -10.88 -25.47 11.18
N SER A 119 -12.06 -25.69 11.77
CA SER A 119 -13.36 -25.34 11.14
C SER A 119 -13.46 -23.85 10.82
N THR A 120 -13.19 -23.51 9.56
CA THR A 120 -13.03 -22.14 9.06
C THR A 120 -14.37 -21.44 8.79
N THR A 121 -15.51 -22.03 9.16
CA THR A 121 -16.86 -21.60 8.70
C THR A 121 -17.22 -20.16 9.10
N ARG A 122 -16.87 -19.74 10.32
CA ARG A 122 -17.11 -18.34 10.76
C ARG A 122 -16.22 -17.35 10.00
N LEU A 123 -14.99 -17.76 9.69
CA LEU A 123 -14.04 -16.97 8.94
C LEU A 123 -14.43 -16.87 7.46
N GLN A 124 -14.89 -17.97 6.85
CA GLN A 124 -15.47 -18.01 5.51
C GLN A 124 -16.69 -17.09 5.40
N ALA A 125 -17.58 -17.10 6.40
CA ALA A 125 -18.72 -16.20 6.45
C ALA A 125 -18.31 -14.72 6.56
N ALA A 126 -17.28 -14.41 7.35
CA ALA A 126 -16.74 -13.06 7.47
C ALA A 126 -16.05 -12.58 6.18
N VAL A 127 -15.28 -13.45 5.52
CA VAL A 127 -14.67 -13.17 4.21
C VAL A 127 -15.75 -12.94 3.15
N ALA A 128 -16.80 -13.77 3.11
CA ALA A 128 -17.92 -13.60 2.18
C ALA A 128 -18.76 -12.33 2.47
N ALA A 129 -18.83 -11.88 3.72
CA ALA A 129 -19.44 -10.59 4.07
C ALA A 129 -18.57 -9.41 3.61
N TYR A 130 -17.25 -9.50 3.80
CA TYR A 130 -16.30 -8.51 3.31
C TYR A 130 -16.30 -8.42 1.77
N ASP A 131 -16.26 -9.55 1.07
CA ASP A 131 -16.30 -9.60 -0.40
C ASP A 131 -17.58 -8.98 -0.95
N ARG A 132 -18.71 -9.15 -0.25
CA ARG A 132 -19.97 -8.49 -0.59
C ARG A 132 -19.87 -6.98 -0.50
N GLU A 133 -19.33 -6.45 0.59
CA GLU A 133 -19.25 -4.99 0.75
C GLU A 133 -18.20 -4.35 -0.13
N VAL A 134 -17.08 -5.04 -0.36
CA VAL A 134 -16.13 -4.62 -1.40
C VAL A 134 -16.79 -4.67 -2.78
N GLY A 135 -17.62 -5.68 -3.06
CA GLY A 135 -18.42 -5.79 -4.27
C GLY A 135 -19.39 -4.62 -4.46
N HIS A 136 -20.14 -4.25 -3.42
CA HIS A 136 -21.06 -3.11 -3.46
C HIS A 136 -20.35 -1.77 -3.66
N LEU A 137 -19.17 -1.58 -3.06
CA LEU A 137 -18.30 -0.42 -3.33
C LEU A 137 -17.79 -0.42 -4.78
N TRP A 138 -17.58 -1.58 -5.40
CA TRP A 138 -17.15 -1.67 -6.80
C TRP A 138 -18.28 -1.44 -7.79
N GLU A 139 -19.50 -1.90 -7.48
CA GLU A 139 -20.71 -1.66 -8.29
C GLU A 139 -21.14 -0.19 -8.24
N GLY A 140 -21.06 0.46 -7.07
CA GLY A 140 -21.36 1.88 -6.92
C GLY A 140 -20.43 2.80 -7.73
N HIS A 141 -19.16 2.42 -7.90
CA HIS A 141 -18.21 3.13 -8.76
C HIS A 141 -18.32 2.77 -10.26
N ALA A 142 -18.95 1.65 -10.61
CA ALA A 142 -19.19 1.25 -11.99
C ALA A 142 -20.42 1.94 -12.62
N LEU A 143 -21.37 2.40 -11.79
CA LEU A 143 -22.58 3.12 -12.20
C LEU A 143 -22.42 4.64 -12.27
N ALA A 144 -21.25 5.18 -11.90
CA ALA A 144 -20.92 6.61 -11.91
C ALA A 144 -19.91 7.00 -13.02
N ALA A 145 -19.71 6.14 -14.03
CA ALA A 145 -18.81 6.34 -15.17
C ALA A 145 -19.55 6.16 -16.49
#